data_AF-A0A941Z3U4-F1
#
_entry.id   AF-A0A941Z3U4-F1
#
_cell.length_a   1.000
_cell.length_b   1.000
_cell.length_c   1.000
_cell.angle_alpha   90.00
_cell.angle_beta   90.00
_cell.angle_gamma   90.00
#
_symmetry.space_group_name_H-M   'P 1'
#
loop_
_entity.id
_entity.type
_entity.pdbx_description
1 polymer ?
#
loop_
_entity_poly.entity_id
_entity_poly.type
_entity_poly.pdbx_seq_one_letter_code
_entity_poly.pdbx_strand_id
1 'polypeptide(L)'
;MTTRNPMLGPRILARTLTVPASGSGRPYQFGNVWQYHSRSDRHSKVACWGLVLDLLIECPLLRAHVQAGKVRLGINHELRDFRNAKKKNLDLVLCRATSGRIEAGGSRAGAAGVRDFAGLVGRYGIRLTRAEHKALSQLPTLPIASVATVLVAAEAKAAMTAFLKARPRLKDELSSSHQTIHGDNQHAIAAGLVLINAAQTFVSPDLNKHDLKQAAPVVSAHRQPQDAQKIVDGLRELQRRSSVADSGFDALGVIVLDCRNDGTTVAHVTAHPPAPPATDDFDYARFVHRLAHLYATRFSEL
;
A
#
# COMPACT_ATOMS: atom_id res chain seq x y z
N MET A 1 24.49 -18.75 -6.04
CA MET A 1 23.36 -18.25 -5.23
C MET A 1 23.46 -16.74 -5.14
N THR A 2 22.70 -16.02 -5.95
CA THR A 2 22.57 -14.56 -5.83
C THR A 2 21.83 -14.28 -4.53
N THR A 3 22.48 -13.61 -3.59
CA THR A 3 21.86 -13.08 -2.37
C THR A 3 20.75 -12.13 -2.82
N ARG A 4 19.48 -12.53 -2.65
CA ARG A 4 18.34 -11.67 -2.98
C ARG A 4 18.43 -10.42 -2.10
N ASN A 5 18.29 -9.25 -2.72
CA ASN A 5 18.25 -8.01 -1.97
C ASN A 5 17.01 -8.02 -1.05
N PRO A 6 17.13 -7.66 0.23
CA PRO A 6 15.99 -7.59 1.12
C PRO A 6 15.02 -6.50 0.63
N MET A 7 13.72 -6.82 0.59
CA MET A 7 12.66 -5.86 0.24
C MET A 7 12.67 -4.66 1.20
N LEU A 8 12.57 -3.46 0.64
CA LEU A 8 12.73 -2.20 1.38
C LEU A 8 11.39 -1.66 1.90
N GLY A 9 10.32 -1.84 1.13
CA GLY A 9 9.00 -1.26 1.39
C GLY A 9 8.48 -1.45 2.82
N PRO A 10 8.40 -2.68 3.36
CA PRO A 10 7.89 -2.92 4.71
C PRO A 10 8.72 -2.24 5.81
N ARG A 11 10.05 -2.17 5.64
CA ARG A 11 10.96 -1.52 6.60
C ARG A 11 10.83 0.00 6.53
N ILE A 12 10.71 0.56 5.32
CA ILE A 12 10.44 1.97 5.09
C ILE A 12 9.10 2.37 5.72
N LEU A 13 8.06 1.55 5.55
CA LEU A 13 6.75 1.75 6.16
C LEU A 13 6.85 1.81 7.68
N ALA A 14 7.43 0.78 8.33
CA ALA A 14 7.57 0.72 9.78
C ALA A 14 8.34 1.94 10.33
N ARG A 15 9.48 2.28 9.71
CA ARG A 15 10.27 3.46 10.09
C ARG A 15 9.52 4.78 9.88
N THR A 16 8.69 4.87 8.84
CA THR A 16 7.88 6.06 8.58
C THR A 16 6.75 6.22 9.59
N LEU A 17 6.07 5.12 9.94
CA LEU A 17 5.00 5.12 10.94
C LEU A 17 5.51 5.35 12.35
N THR A 18 6.77 5.01 12.64
CA THR A 18 7.42 5.34 13.93
C THR A 18 7.30 6.82 14.27
N VAL A 19 7.32 7.71 13.28
CA VAL A 19 7.12 9.15 13.48
C VAL A 19 5.62 9.48 13.44
N PRO A 20 5.02 9.93 14.55
CA PRO A 20 3.63 10.38 14.56
C PRO A 20 3.43 11.58 13.62
N ALA A 21 2.26 11.64 12.98
CA ALA A 21 1.86 12.77 12.16
C ALA A 21 0.68 13.50 12.79
N SER A 22 0.52 14.79 12.50
CA SER A 22 -0.63 15.59 12.90
C SER A 22 -1.81 15.49 11.92
N GLY A 23 -1.67 14.81 10.79
CA GLY A 23 -2.70 14.71 9.75
C GLY A 23 -2.23 15.29 8.41
N SER A 24 -2.96 15.01 7.33
CA SER A 24 -2.65 15.52 5.98
C SER A 24 -3.56 16.68 5.64
N GLY A 25 -3.01 17.91 5.67
CA GLY A 25 -3.73 19.14 5.31
C GLY A 25 -4.66 19.70 6.39
N ARG A 26 -5.20 18.86 7.28
CA ARG A 26 -5.91 19.27 8.49
C ARG A 26 -5.35 18.53 9.71
N PRO A 27 -5.12 19.22 10.83
CA PRO A 27 -4.77 18.56 12.08
C PRO A 27 -5.82 17.52 12.49
N TYR A 28 -5.40 16.43 13.11
CA TYR A 28 -6.30 15.50 13.77
C TYR A 28 -7.04 16.21 14.91
N GLN A 29 -8.22 15.68 15.22
CA GLN A 29 -9.03 16.22 16.31
C GLN A 29 -8.25 16.19 17.63
N PHE A 30 -8.57 17.14 18.51
CA PHE A 30 -7.95 17.28 19.84
C PHE A 30 -6.45 17.58 19.84
N GLY A 31 -5.86 17.93 18.70
CA GLY A 31 -4.43 18.24 18.60
C GLY A 31 -3.51 17.03 18.78
N ASN A 32 -4.07 15.82 18.78
CA ASN A 32 -3.31 14.58 18.90
C ASN A 32 -2.45 14.33 17.66
N VAL A 33 -1.33 13.65 17.85
CA VAL A 33 -0.50 13.12 16.77
C VAL A 33 -0.54 11.60 16.81
N TRP A 34 -0.55 10.97 15.64
CA TRP A 34 -0.76 9.53 15.52
C TRP A 34 0.26 8.89 14.60
N GLN A 35 0.81 7.74 15.02
CA GLN A 35 1.63 6.88 14.17
C GLN A 35 0.75 6.25 13.08
N TYR A 36 -0.43 5.78 13.49
CA TYR A 36 -1.52 5.31 12.62
C TYR A 36 -2.85 5.99 12.97
N HIS A 37 -3.62 6.35 11.95
CA HIS A 37 -4.99 6.83 12.10
C HIS A 37 -5.93 6.18 11.08
N SER A 38 -7.03 5.56 11.54
CA SER A 38 -7.97 4.79 10.71
C SER A 38 -8.63 5.61 9.60
N ARG A 39 -8.79 6.91 9.82
CA ARG A 39 -9.37 7.87 8.84
C ARG A 39 -8.32 8.61 8.00
N SER A 40 -7.06 8.18 8.05
CA SER A 40 -5.96 8.80 7.31
C SER A 40 -5.40 7.79 6.30
N ASP A 41 -5.20 8.23 5.07
CA ASP A 41 -4.61 7.44 3.99
C ASP A 41 -3.07 7.45 4.01
N ARG A 42 -2.44 8.03 5.03
CA ARG A 42 -0.97 8.08 5.15
C ARG A 42 -0.35 6.67 5.09
N HIS A 43 -0.92 5.72 5.83
CA HIS A 43 -0.36 4.37 5.90
C HIS A 43 -0.46 3.62 4.56
N SER A 44 -1.60 3.74 3.87
CA SER A 44 -1.83 3.10 2.57
C SER A 44 -0.93 3.72 1.50
N LYS A 45 -0.82 5.05 1.45
CA LYS A 45 0.09 5.77 0.55
C LYS A 45 1.55 5.37 0.72
N VAL A 46 2.04 5.30 1.97
CA VAL A 46 3.43 4.90 2.25
C VAL A 46 3.64 3.42 1.88
N ALA A 47 2.69 2.54 2.18
CA ALA A 47 2.77 1.14 1.82
C ALA A 47 2.80 0.92 0.30
N CYS A 48 1.90 1.58 -0.44
CA CYS A 48 1.88 1.54 -1.90
C CYS A 48 3.13 2.18 -2.53
N TRP A 49 3.67 3.24 -1.93
CA TRP A 49 4.95 3.81 -2.37
C TRP A 49 6.09 2.80 -2.21
N GLY A 50 6.16 2.12 -1.05
CA GLY A 50 7.13 1.06 -0.81
C GLY A 50 7.01 -0.11 -1.80
N LEU A 51 5.78 -0.50 -2.13
CA LEU A 51 5.50 -1.51 -3.16
C LEU A 51 6.05 -1.11 -4.53
N VAL A 52 5.83 0.14 -4.97
CA VAL A 52 6.36 0.60 -6.26
C VAL A 52 7.88 0.65 -6.25
N LEU A 53 8.50 1.07 -5.15
CA LEU A 53 9.95 1.07 -5.02
C LEU A 53 10.51 -0.35 -5.22
N ASP A 54 9.98 -1.32 -4.48
CA ASP A 54 10.42 -2.71 -4.58
C ASP A 54 10.12 -3.29 -5.97
N LEU A 55 8.97 -2.98 -6.57
CA LEU A 55 8.64 -3.43 -7.92
C LEU A 55 9.57 -2.83 -8.98
N LEU A 56 9.96 -1.56 -8.85
CA LEU A 56 10.96 -0.93 -9.71
C LEU A 56 12.34 -1.57 -9.54
N ILE A 57 12.72 -2.01 -8.34
CA ILE A 57 13.98 -2.72 -8.10
C ILE A 57 13.93 -4.14 -8.70
N GLU A 58 12.81 -4.83 -8.57
CA GLU A 58 12.66 -6.24 -8.94
C GLU A 58 12.30 -6.48 -10.41
N CYS A 59 11.69 -5.50 -11.09
CA CYS A 59 11.23 -5.68 -12.47
C CYS A 59 12.05 -4.83 -13.47
N PRO A 60 13.06 -5.42 -14.14
CA PRO A 60 13.85 -4.71 -15.15
C PRO A 60 13.01 -4.18 -16.31
N LEU A 61 12.00 -4.93 -16.74
CA LEU A 61 11.12 -4.52 -17.84
C LEU A 61 10.29 -3.29 -17.47
N LEU A 62 9.76 -3.23 -16.25
CA LEU A 62 9.09 -2.03 -15.75
C LEU A 62 10.06 -0.83 -15.78
N ARG A 63 11.29 -0.98 -15.31
CA ARG A 63 12.29 0.10 -15.38
C ARG A 63 12.52 0.56 -16.82
N ALA A 64 12.68 -0.38 -17.75
CA ALA A 64 12.86 -0.08 -19.16
C ALA A 64 11.67 0.70 -19.74
N HIS A 65 10.42 0.29 -19.42
CA HIS A 65 9.23 1.01 -19.85
C HIS A 65 9.10 2.41 -19.24
N VAL A 66 9.50 2.58 -17.98
CA VAL A 66 9.54 3.90 -17.34
C VAL A 66 10.57 4.79 -18.02
N GLN A 67 11.78 4.28 -18.28
CA GLN A 67 12.86 5.00 -18.97
C GLN A 67 12.47 5.37 -20.41
N ALA A 68 11.78 4.47 -21.12
CA ALA A 68 11.23 4.72 -22.46
C ALA A 68 9.99 5.63 -22.45
N GLY A 69 9.51 6.06 -21.28
CA GLY A 69 8.36 6.94 -21.15
C GLY A 69 6.99 6.30 -21.38
N LYS A 70 6.94 4.97 -21.49
CA LYS A 70 5.71 4.19 -21.73
C LYS A 70 4.83 4.08 -20.49
N VAL A 71 5.45 4.14 -19.30
CA VAL A 71 4.79 3.98 -18.00
C VAL A 71 4.95 5.24 -17.15
N ARG A 72 3.88 5.60 -16.46
CA ARG A 72 3.76 6.73 -15.54
C ARG A 72 3.06 6.28 -14.25
N LEU A 73 3.07 7.19 -13.27
CA LEU A 73 2.41 7.02 -11.98
C LEU A 73 1.11 7.82 -11.93
N GLY A 74 0.00 7.16 -11.59
CA GLY A 74 -1.25 7.79 -11.18
C GLY A 74 -1.42 7.70 -9.66
N ILE A 75 -1.95 8.75 -9.04
CA ILE A 75 -2.15 8.85 -7.59
C ILE A 75 -3.60 9.24 -7.33
N ASN A 76 -4.28 8.58 -6.38
CA ASN A 76 -5.68 8.81 -6.06
C ASN A 76 -6.58 8.80 -7.31
N HIS A 77 -6.31 7.86 -8.22
CA HIS A 77 -7.05 7.76 -9.48
C HIS A 77 -8.43 7.14 -9.24
N GLU A 78 -9.48 7.82 -9.70
CA GLU A 78 -10.85 7.29 -9.71
C GLU A 78 -10.99 6.26 -10.82
N LEU A 79 -11.10 4.99 -10.44
CA LEU A 79 -11.52 3.92 -11.32
C LEU A 79 -13.04 3.86 -11.40
N ARG A 80 -13.54 3.41 -12.56
CA ARG A 80 -14.96 3.17 -12.78
C ARG A 80 -15.20 1.74 -13.22
N ASP A 81 -15.93 1.01 -12.39
CA ASP A 81 -16.53 -0.25 -12.81
C ASP A 81 -17.72 0.07 -13.72
N PHE A 82 -17.52 -0.03 -15.03
CA PHE A 82 -18.57 0.20 -16.01
C PHE A 82 -19.69 -0.85 -15.94
N ARG A 83 -19.41 -2.04 -15.39
CA ARG A 83 -20.39 -3.13 -15.30
C ARG A 83 -21.38 -2.90 -14.16
N ASN A 84 -20.90 -2.40 -13.02
CA ASN A 84 -21.71 -2.22 -11.82
C ASN A 84 -21.94 -0.75 -11.43
N ALA A 85 -21.53 0.20 -12.25
CA ALA A 85 -21.57 1.65 -11.99
C ALA A 85 -20.92 2.06 -10.65
N LYS A 86 -19.91 1.30 -10.20
CA LYS A 86 -19.16 1.57 -8.96
C LYS A 86 -17.94 2.44 -9.27
N LYS A 87 -17.52 3.22 -8.28
CA LYS A 87 -16.33 4.06 -8.35
C LYS A 87 -15.42 3.80 -7.17
N LYS A 88 -14.12 3.85 -7.39
CA LYS A 88 -13.14 3.74 -6.31
C LYS A 88 -11.89 4.57 -6.59
N ASN A 89 -11.43 5.30 -5.59
CA ASN A 89 -10.14 5.97 -5.64
C ASN A 89 -9.08 5.01 -5.11
N LEU A 90 -8.14 4.62 -5.96
CA LEU A 90 -7.02 3.78 -5.51
C LEU A 90 -5.82 4.61 -5.09
N ASP A 91 -5.11 4.11 -4.08
CA ASP A 91 -3.96 4.79 -3.48
C ASP A 91 -2.88 5.10 -4.54
N LEU A 92 -2.60 4.15 -5.43
CA LEU A 92 -1.57 4.27 -6.46
C LEU A 92 -1.86 3.34 -7.65
N VAL A 93 -1.61 3.85 -8.86
CA VAL A 93 -1.64 3.05 -10.10
C VAL A 93 -0.40 3.28 -10.97
N LEU A 94 0.10 2.23 -11.63
CA LEU A 94 1.01 2.34 -12.77
C LEU A 94 0.17 2.34 -14.05
N CYS A 95 0.44 3.28 -14.95
CA CYS A 95 -0.44 3.53 -16.09
C CYS A 95 0.30 3.95 -17.35
N ARG A 96 -0.38 3.85 -18.49
CA ARG A 96 -0.10 4.69 -19.66
C ARG A 96 -0.75 6.05 -19.44
N ALA A 97 -0.04 7.11 -19.84
CA ALA A 97 -0.58 8.47 -19.78
C ALA A 97 -1.30 8.84 -21.07
N THR A 98 -2.26 9.77 -20.95
CA THR A 98 -2.88 10.43 -22.11
C THR A 98 -1.80 11.25 -22.81
N SER A 99 -1.62 11.06 -24.12
CA SER A 99 -0.67 11.84 -24.91
C SER A 99 -0.96 13.35 -24.80
N GLY A 100 0.08 14.17 -24.65
CA GLY A 100 -0.02 15.63 -24.72
C GLY A 100 -0.39 16.38 -23.43
N ARG A 101 -0.62 15.70 -22.30
CA ARG A 101 -0.88 16.35 -21.00
C ARG A 101 0.09 15.86 -19.92
N ILE A 102 1.19 16.58 -19.73
CA ILE A 102 1.90 16.57 -18.44
C ILE A 102 1.04 17.40 -17.47
N GLU A 103 -0.04 16.80 -16.98
CA GLU A 103 -0.77 17.37 -15.85
C GLU A 103 0.02 17.03 -14.58
N ALA A 104 0.34 18.05 -13.78
CA ALA A 104 0.73 17.84 -12.40
C ALA A 104 -0.43 17.11 -11.70
N GLY A 105 -0.32 15.80 -11.53
CA GLY A 105 -1.23 14.96 -10.73
C GLY A 105 -2.71 15.13 -11.05
N GLY A 106 -3.25 14.32 -11.96
CA GLY A 106 -4.69 14.22 -12.20
C GLY A 106 -5.47 13.69 -10.99
N SER A 107 -5.83 14.57 -10.06
CA SER A 107 -7.11 14.53 -9.32
C SER A 107 -7.39 15.94 -8.78
N ARG A 108 -8.67 16.32 -8.66
CA ARG A 108 -9.10 17.63 -8.09
C ARG A 108 -8.61 17.88 -6.63
N ALA A 109 -7.83 16.97 -6.05
CA ALA A 109 -7.20 17.09 -4.74
C ALA A 109 -5.72 16.58 -4.70
N GLY A 110 -5.12 16.24 -5.85
CA GLY A 110 -3.85 15.51 -5.92
C GLY A 110 -2.67 16.37 -6.36
N ALA A 111 -1.78 16.68 -5.41
CA ALA A 111 -0.38 17.04 -5.64
C ALA A 111 -0.10 18.32 -6.45
N ALA A 112 -0.57 19.47 -5.98
CA ALA A 112 0.11 20.73 -6.32
C ALA A 112 1.59 20.64 -5.87
N GLY A 113 2.51 20.53 -6.84
CA GLY A 113 3.97 20.66 -6.64
C GLY A 113 4.83 19.40 -6.77
N VAL A 114 4.28 18.18 -6.73
CA VAL A 114 5.08 16.94 -6.90
C VAL A 114 5.01 16.46 -8.35
N ARG A 115 6.18 16.24 -8.97
CA ARG A 115 6.29 15.89 -10.40
C ARG A 115 6.54 14.41 -10.66
N ASP A 116 7.08 13.68 -9.69
CA ASP A 116 7.52 12.30 -9.86
C ASP A 116 7.39 11.47 -8.56
N PHE A 117 7.64 10.17 -8.71
CA PHE A 117 7.63 9.19 -7.63
C PHE A 117 8.60 9.51 -6.48
N ALA A 118 9.78 10.07 -6.77
CA ALA A 118 10.77 10.39 -5.75
C ALA A 118 10.32 11.59 -4.90
N GLY A 119 9.69 12.59 -5.51
CA GLY A 119 9.13 13.75 -4.81
C GLY A 119 8.03 13.40 -3.80
N LEU A 120 7.41 12.21 -3.92
CA LEU A 120 6.44 11.72 -2.92
C LEU A 120 7.08 11.44 -1.57
N VAL A 121 8.40 11.24 -1.49
CA VAL A 121 9.11 11.05 -0.22
C VAL A 121 8.87 12.23 0.71
N GLY A 122 9.10 13.45 0.23
CA GLY A 122 8.86 14.67 1.01
C GLY A 122 7.37 14.86 1.30
N ARG A 123 6.51 14.64 0.30
CA ARG A 123 5.06 14.86 0.43
C ARG A 123 4.39 13.96 1.46
N TYR A 124 4.77 12.69 1.50
CA TYR A 124 4.20 11.70 2.42
C TYR A 124 5.00 11.58 3.73
N GLY A 125 6.08 12.36 3.88
CA GLY A 125 6.97 12.30 5.04
C GLY A 125 7.64 10.93 5.19
N ILE A 126 7.94 10.27 4.07
CA ILE A 126 8.58 8.95 4.05
C ILE A 126 9.99 9.07 4.59
N ARG A 127 10.34 8.20 5.53
CA ARG A 127 11.65 8.21 6.18
C ARG A 127 12.54 7.19 5.49
N LEU A 128 13.55 7.66 4.76
CA LEU A 128 14.56 6.82 4.11
C LEU A 128 15.90 6.95 4.82
N THR A 129 16.67 5.86 4.85
CA THR A 129 18.09 5.83 5.18
C THR A 129 18.91 6.34 4.00
N ARG A 130 20.20 6.62 4.24
CA ARG A 130 21.14 6.99 3.17
C ARG A 130 21.23 5.93 2.06
N ALA A 131 21.22 4.65 2.44
CA ALA A 131 21.30 3.55 1.47
C ALA A 131 20.03 3.46 0.60
N GLU A 132 18.84 3.64 1.18
CA GLU A 132 17.58 3.63 0.41
C GLU A 132 17.42 4.89 -0.44
N HIS A 133 17.91 6.06 0.02
CA HIS A 133 18.02 7.25 -0.84
C HIS A 133 18.91 6.98 -2.06
N LYS A 134 20.05 6.31 -1.86
CA LYS A 134 20.94 5.91 -2.95
C LYS A 134 20.25 4.94 -3.90
N ALA A 135 19.57 3.92 -3.39
CA ALA A 135 18.83 2.96 -4.22
C ALA A 135 17.73 3.66 -5.05
N LEU A 136 16.96 4.57 -4.44
CA LEU A 136 15.95 5.36 -5.15
C LEU A 136 16.57 6.23 -6.26
N SER A 137 17.73 6.85 -6.00
CA SER A 137 18.41 7.71 -6.99
C SER A 137 18.97 6.96 -8.20
N GLN A 138 19.09 5.64 -8.11
CA GLN A 138 19.55 4.77 -9.21
C GLN A 138 18.40 4.30 -10.12
N LEU A 139 17.14 4.53 -9.72
CA LEU A 139 15.98 4.16 -10.51
C LEU A 139 15.66 5.23 -11.57
N PRO A 140 15.06 4.86 -12.71
CA PRO A 140 14.60 5.84 -13.68
C PRO A 140 13.53 6.74 -13.06
N THR A 141 13.51 8.01 -13.45
CA THR A 141 12.46 8.94 -13.04
C THR A 141 11.11 8.41 -13.49
N LEU A 142 10.19 8.22 -12.55
CA LEU A 142 8.81 7.81 -12.79
C LEU A 142 7.89 9.03 -12.60
N PRO A 143 7.50 9.74 -13.69
CA PRO A 143 6.70 10.94 -13.57
C PRO A 143 5.27 10.62 -13.16
N ILE A 144 4.67 11.55 -12.42
CA ILE A 144 3.24 11.55 -12.13
C ILE A 144 2.51 12.10 -13.35
N ALA A 145 1.43 11.42 -13.77
CA ALA A 145 0.64 11.84 -14.91
C ALA A 145 -0.85 11.47 -14.75
N SER A 146 -1.67 12.06 -15.62
CA SER A 146 -3.07 11.65 -15.77
C SER A 146 -3.15 10.28 -16.43
N VAL A 147 -4.03 9.45 -15.88
CA VAL A 147 -4.17 8.04 -16.22
C VAL A 147 -5.04 7.89 -17.47
N ALA A 148 -4.51 7.27 -18.52
CA ALA A 148 -5.30 6.83 -19.68
C ALA A 148 -5.68 5.35 -19.60
N THR A 149 -4.74 4.50 -19.20
CA THR A 149 -4.98 3.06 -19.06
C THR A 149 -4.18 2.53 -17.88
N VAL A 150 -4.86 1.88 -16.96
CA VAL A 150 -4.23 1.24 -15.81
C VAL A 150 -3.56 -0.06 -16.22
N LEU A 151 -2.29 -0.23 -15.81
CA LEU A 151 -1.50 -1.44 -16.02
C LEU A 151 -1.41 -2.25 -14.73
N VAL A 152 -1.13 -1.58 -13.61
CA VAL A 152 -1.09 -2.15 -12.26
C VAL A 152 -1.83 -1.21 -11.32
N ALA A 153 -2.69 -1.76 -10.48
CA ALA A 153 -3.43 -1.01 -9.49
C ALA A 153 -3.29 -1.69 -8.12
N ALA A 154 -2.91 -0.91 -7.11
CA ALA A 154 -2.73 -1.39 -5.74
C ALA A 154 -3.76 -0.76 -4.81
N GLU A 155 -4.40 -1.59 -3.99
CA GLU A 155 -5.16 -1.15 -2.81
C GLU A 155 -4.41 -1.60 -1.56
N ALA A 156 -4.13 -0.67 -0.65
CA ALA A 156 -3.62 -1.01 0.68
C ALA A 156 -4.71 -0.82 1.75
N LYS A 157 -4.87 -1.82 2.61
CA LYS A 157 -5.77 -1.77 3.79
C LYS A 157 -5.06 -2.15 5.07
N ALA A 158 -5.59 -1.69 6.19
CA ALA A 158 -5.02 -1.95 7.50
C ALA A 158 -6.03 -2.57 8.47
N ALA A 159 -5.59 -3.55 9.24
CA ALA A 159 -6.27 -4.10 10.40
C ALA A 159 -5.38 -3.92 11.64
N MET A 160 -5.61 -2.83 12.39
CA MET A 160 -4.75 -2.45 13.51
C MET A 160 -5.31 -2.82 14.90
N THR A 161 -6.62 -3.01 15.00
CA THR A 161 -7.35 -3.36 16.23
C THR A 161 -8.72 -3.92 15.87
N ALA A 162 -9.50 -4.35 16.87
CA ALA A 162 -10.86 -4.87 16.72
C ALA A 162 -10.99 -5.94 15.60
N PHE A 163 -9.99 -6.83 15.51
CA PHE A 163 -9.74 -7.71 14.37
C PHE A 163 -10.98 -8.50 13.92
N LEU A 164 -11.73 -9.10 14.85
CA LEU A 164 -12.94 -9.87 14.51
C LEU A 164 -14.02 -8.99 13.84
N LYS A 165 -14.18 -7.75 14.30
CA LYS A 165 -15.13 -6.78 13.73
C LYS A 165 -14.62 -6.22 12.40
N ALA A 166 -13.31 -6.08 12.24
CA ALA A 166 -12.69 -5.54 11.05
C ALA A 166 -12.73 -6.51 9.86
N ARG A 167 -12.70 -7.83 10.11
CA ARG A 167 -12.56 -8.87 9.07
C ARG A 167 -13.63 -8.80 7.96
N PRO A 168 -14.95 -8.77 8.24
CA PRO A 168 -15.96 -8.72 7.17
C PRO A 168 -15.81 -7.47 6.29
N ARG A 169 -15.67 -6.30 6.93
CA ARG A 169 -15.46 -5.03 6.24
C ARG A 169 -14.20 -5.03 5.39
N LEU A 170 -13.10 -5.57 5.92
CA LEU A 170 -11.84 -5.70 5.18
C LEU A 170 -12.02 -6.56 3.93
N LYS A 171 -12.72 -7.69 4.05
CA LYS A 171 -13.03 -8.58 2.93
C LYS A 171 -13.86 -7.86 1.87
N ASP A 172 -14.93 -7.19 2.27
CA ASP A 172 -15.83 -6.47 1.36
C ASP A 172 -15.08 -5.33 0.63
N GLU A 173 -14.29 -4.55 1.36
CA GLU A 173 -13.51 -3.44 0.78
C GLU A 173 -12.46 -3.94 -0.22
N LEU A 174 -11.77 -5.05 0.08
CA LEU A 174 -10.78 -5.66 -0.80
C LEU A 174 -11.43 -6.32 -2.02
N SER A 175 -12.51 -7.08 -1.84
CA SER A 175 -13.25 -7.68 -2.96
C SER A 175 -13.77 -6.63 -3.92
N SER A 176 -14.31 -5.53 -3.39
CA SER A 176 -14.74 -4.42 -4.23
C SER A 176 -13.58 -3.77 -5.00
N SER A 177 -12.34 -3.79 -4.48
CA SER A 177 -11.18 -3.24 -5.19
C SER A 177 -10.88 -3.98 -6.47
N HIS A 178 -10.66 -5.30 -6.41
CA HIS A 178 -10.28 -6.06 -7.60
C HIS A 178 -11.41 -6.08 -8.63
N GLN A 179 -12.67 -6.09 -8.18
CA GLN A 179 -13.84 -5.96 -9.06
C GLN A 179 -13.81 -4.63 -9.82
N THR A 180 -13.53 -3.53 -9.12
CA THR A 180 -13.47 -2.20 -9.76
C THR A 180 -12.27 -2.09 -10.72
N ILE A 181 -11.10 -2.62 -10.35
CA ILE A 181 -9.91 -2.64 -11.20
C ILE A 181 -10.19 -3.37 -12.52
N HIS A 182 -10.74 -4.58 -12.43
CA HIS A 182 -11.00 -5.40 -13.63
C HIS A 182 -12.23 -4.94 -14.40
N GLY A 183 -13.16 -4.24 -13.74
CA GLY A 183 -14.30 -3.57 -14.39
C GLY A 183 -13.89 -2.33 -15.19
N ASP A 184 -12.81 -1.65 -14.79
CA ASP A 184 -12.21 -0.54 -15.54
C ASP A 184 -11.30 -1.05 -16.67
N ASN A 185 -10.39 -1.97 -16.37
CA ASN A 185 -9.54 -2.64 -17.36
C ASN A 185 -9.30 -4.10 -16.97
N GLN A 186 -9.86 -5.03 -17.74
CA GLN A 186 -9.76 -6.47 -17.47
C GLN A 186 -8.31 -7.01 -17.55
N HIS A 187 -7.42 -6.32 -18.26
CA HIS A 187 -6.00 -6.66 -18.36
C HIS A 187 -5.14 -6.01 -17.27
N ALA A 188 -5.67 -5.09 -16.45
CA ALA A 188 -4.91 -4.53 -15.34
C ALA A 188 -4.54 -5.62 -14.32
N ILE A 189 -3.37 -5.48 -13.71
CA ILE A 189 -2.94 -6.32 -12.59
C ILE A 189 -3.50 -5.71 -11.30
N ALA A 190 -4.39 -6.43 -10.62
CA ALA A 190 -4.93 -6.03 -9.33
C ALA A 190 -4.05 -6.57 -8.19
N ALA A 191 -3.48 -5.66 -7.41
CA ALA A 191 -2.64 -5.96 -6.25
C ALA A 191 -3.35 -5.57 -4.95
N GLY A 192 -3.49 -6.52 -4.02
CA GLY A 192 -3.99 -6.26 -2.67
C GLY A 192 -2.85 -6.28 -1.66
N LEU A 193 -2.73 -5.26 -0.82
CA LEU A 193 -1.75 -5.21 0.26
C LEU A 193 -2.45 -4.99 1.61
N VAL A 194 -2.18 -5.85 2.58
CA VAL A 194 -2.83 -5.76 3.89
C VAL A 194 -1.79 -5.56 4.99
N LEU A 195 -1.94 -4.48 5.74
CA LEU A 195 -1.17 -4.18 6.93
C LEU A 195 -1.89 -4.77 8.14
N ILE A 196 -1.20 -5.59 8.93
CA ILE A 196 -1.78 -6.24 10.10
C ILE A 196 -0.94 -5.89 11.33
N ASN A 197 -1.59 -5.42 12.39
CA ASN A 197 -0.90 -5.16 13.65
C ASN A 197 -0.76 -6.45 14.48
N ALA A 198 0.44 -6.71 14.97
CA ALA A 198 0.78 -7.79 15.89
C ALA A 198 1.14 -7.28 17.30
N ALA A 199 0.99 -5.98 17.57
CA ALA A 199 1.19 -5.44 18.91
C ALA A 199 0.19 -6.04 19.92
N GLN A 200 0.67 -6.40 21.11
CA GLN A 200 -0.13 -6.89 22.24
C GLN A 200 -1.07 -5.82 22.79
N THR A 201 -0.69 -4.55 22.63
CA THR A 201 -1.49 -3.39 23.07
C THR A 201 -1.54 -2.35 21.97
N PHE A 202 -2.62 -1.58 21.92
CA PHE A 202 -2.81 -0.54 20.92
C PHE A 202 -3.56 0.66 21.48
N VAL A 203 -3.05 1.88 21.25
CA VAL A 203 -3.77 3.12 21.52
C VAL A 203 -4.59 3.48 20.30
N SER A 204 -5.88 3.14 20.31
CA SER A 204 -6.77 3.39 19.18
C SER A 204 -7.19 4.87 19.11
N PRO A 205 -7.05 5.55 17.96
CA PRO A 205 -7.57 6.91 17.80
C PRO A 205 -9.09 6.99 18.00
N ASP A 206 -9.82 5.92 17.67
CA ASP A 206 -11.27 5.90 17.80
C ASP A 206 -11.74 5.76 19.26
N LEU A 207 -10.91 5.19 20.15
CA LEU A 207 -11.15 5.13 21.60
C LEU A 207 -10.65 6.39 22.33
N ASN A 208 -9.77 7.16 21.70
CA ASN A 208 -9.06 8.30 22.31
C ASN A 208 -9.45 9.63 21.63
N LYS A 209 -10.75 9.92 21.64
CA LYS A 209 -11.33 11.17 21.10
C LYS A 209 -11.32 12.29 22.14
N HIS A 210 -10.14 12.56 22.70
CA HIS A 210 -9.87 13.62 23.66
C HIS A 210 -8.38 14.03 23.58
N ASP A 211 -8.00 15.15 24.20
CA ASP A 211 -6.60 15.60 24.21
C ASP A 211 -5.75 14.68 25.11
N LEU A 212 -4.81 13.94 24.50
CA LEU A 212 -3.94 13.00 25.21
C LEU A 212 -2.92 13.68 26.13
N LYS A 213 -2.76 15.01 26.04
CA LYS A 213 -1.95 15.77 27.01
C LYS A 213 -2.70 16.02 28.32
N GLN A 214 -4.03 15.93 28.29
CA GLN A 214 -4.88 16.24 29.44
C GLN A 214 -5.37 14.98 30.15
N ALA A 215 -5.48 13.85 29.44
CA ALA A 215 -5.91 12.58 30.00
C ALA A 215 -5.08 11.41 29.44
N ALA A 216 -4.89 10.39 30.28
CA ALA A 216 -4.18 9.19 29.88
C ALA A 216 -4.94 8.43 28.78
N PRO A 217 -4.22 7.82 27.81
CA PRO A 217 -4.88 7.09 26.73
C PRO A 217 -5.57 5.83 27.23
N VAL A 218 -6.73 5.55 26.67
CA VAL A 218 -7.37 4.23 26.72
C VAL A 218 -6.60 3.29 25.80
N VAL A 219 -6.02 2.24 26.40
CA VAL A 219 -5.22 1.22 25.71
C VAL A 219 -6.06 -0.04 25.52
N SER A 220 -6.20 -0.52 24.29
CA SER A 220 -6.79 -1.83 24.02
C SER A 220 -5.73 -2.94 24.09
N ALA A 221 -6.06 -4.06 24.73
CA ALA A 221 -5.25 -5.27 24.72
C ALA A 221 -5.73 -6.25 23.63
N HIS A 222 -4.80 -6.99 23.04
CA HIS A 222 -5.03 -7.98 22.00
C HIS A 222 -4.49 -9.34 22.43
N ARG A 223 -5.06 -10.43 21.94
CA ARG A 223 -4.53 -11.78 22.16
C ARG A 223 -3.67 -12.16 20.97
N GLN A 224 -2.38 -11.81 21.00
CA GLN A 224 -1.47 -12.08 19.89
C GLN A 224 -0.66 -13.37 20.09
N PRO A 225 -0.42 -14.14 19.02
CA PRO A 225 -0.69 -13.83 17.61
C PRO A 225 -2.12 -14.15 17.14
N GLN A 226 -3.00 -14.68 18.00
CA GLN A 226 -4.28 -15.28 17.60
C GLN A 226 -5.23 -14.29 16.92
N ASP A 227 -5.32 -13.05 17.40
CA ASP A 227 -6.23 -12.06 16.85
C ASP A 227 -5.79 -11.57 15.46
N ALA A 228 -4.50 -11.35 15.26
CA ALA A 228 -3.96 -11.01 13.95
C ALA A 228 -3.99 -12.19 12.97
N GLN A 229 -3.76 -13.42 13.45
CA GLN A 229 -3.86 -14.63 12.63
C GLN A 229 -5.25 -14.80 12.01
N LYS A 230 -6.32 -14.44 12.73
CA LYS A 230 -7.69 -14.46 12.19
C LYS A 230 -7.87 -13.56 10.96
N ILE A 231 -7.11 -12.46 10.87
CA ILE A 231 -7.12 -11.62 9.67
C ILE A 231 -6.42 -12.35 8.54
N VAL A 232 -5.22 -12.87 8.77
CA VAL A 232 -4.45 -13.64 7.76
C VAL A 232 -5.29 -14.80 7.21
N ASP A 233 -5.93 -15.58 8.08
CA ASP A 233 -6.78 -16.69 7.69
C ASP A 233 -8.01 -16.21 6.91
N GLY A 234 -8.63 -15.11 7.34
CA GLY A 234 -9.75 -14.49 6.63
C GLY A 234 -9.38 -14.01 5.22
N LEU A 235 -8.13 -13.56 4.99
CA LEU A 235 -7.65 -13.20 3.66
C LEU A 235 -7.56 -14.41 2.72
N ARG A 236 -7.38 -15.63 3.24
CA ARG A 236 -7.35 -16.85 2.41
C ARG A 236 -8.71 -17.15 1.77
N GLU A 237 -9.79 -16.57 2.29
CA GLU A 237 -11.13 -16.66 1.72
C GLU A 237 -11.36 -15.68 0.56
N LEU A 238 -10.41 -14.77 0.28
CA LEU A 238 -10.51 -13.86 -0.86
C LEU A 238 -10.26 -14.61 -2.16
N GLN A 239 -11.02 -14.25 -3.19
CA GLN A 239 -10.82 -14.78 -4.53
C GLN A 239 -9.46 -14.34 -5.08
N ARG A 240 -8.75 -15.32 -5.63
CA ARG A 240 -7.50 -15.12 -6.36
C ARG A 240 -7.73 -15.53 -7.81
N ARG A 241 -7.16 -14.76 -8.72
CA ARG A 241 -7.30 -14.95 -10.16
C ARG A 241 -6.05 -15.63 -10.71
N SER A 242 -6.26 -16.65 -11.54
CA SER A 242 -5.19 -17.35 -12.25
C SER A 242 -5.13 -16.96 -13.74
N SER A 243 -6.24 -16.49 -14.31
CA SER A 243 -6.37 -16.15 -15.72
C SER A 243 -7.12 -14.84 -15.99
N VAL A 244 -6.93 -14.30 -17.19
CA VAL A 244 -7.81 -13.39 -17.97
C VAL A 244 -9.31 -13.33 -17.58
N ALA A 245 -9.88 -14.51 -17.36
CA ALA A 245 -11.32 -14.70 -17.24
C ALA A 245 -11.82 -14.76 -15.79
N ASP A 246 -10.94 -15.03 -14.83
CA ASP A 246 -11.38 -15.25 -13.44
C ASP A 246 -11.58 -13.93 -12.67
N SER A 247 -12.27 -14.05 -11.54
CA SER A 247 -12.41 -12.97 -10.55
C SER A 247 -11.39 -13.13 -9.43
N GLY A 248 -10.89 -12.01 -8.92
CA GLY A 248 -9.99 -11.98 -7.77
C GLY A 248 -8.81 -11.05 -7.96
N PHE A 249 -7.98 -10.95 -6.93
CA PHE A 249 -6.68 -10.30 -7.04
C PHE A 249 -5.71 -11.17 -7.85
N ASP A 250 -4.86 -10.53 -8.64
CA ASP A 250 -3.75 -11.20 -9.32
C ASP A 250 -2.64 -11.55 -8.33
N ALA A 251 -2.40 -10.69 -7.33
CA ALA A 251 -1.48 -10.95 -6.23
C ALA A 251 -1.96 -10.27 -4.92
N LEU A 252 -1.68 -10.89 -3.78
CA LEU A 252 -2.07 -10.39 -2.47
C LEU A 252 -0.90 -10.55 -1.49
N GLY A 253 -0.52 -9.48 -0.81
CA GLY A 253 0.61 -9.46 0.14
C GLY A 253 0.18 -8.98 1.52
N VAL A 254 0.90 -9.43 2.54
CA VAL A 254 0.69 -9.02 3.94
C VAL A 254 1.97 -8.42 4.50
N ILE A 255 1.84 -7.30 5.21
CA ILE A 255 2.90 -6.72 6.03
C ILE A 255 2.43 -6.74 7.48
N VAL A 256 3.18 -7.40 8.35
CA VAL A 256 2.89 -7.44 9.78
C VAL A 256 3.74 -6.42 10.51
N LEU A 257 3.10 -5.57 11.32
CA LEU A 257 3.75 -4.52 12.09
C LEU A 257 3.53 -4.75 13.58
N ASP A 258 4.54 -4.51 14.40
CA ASP A 258 4.33 -4.23 15.82
C ASP A 258 4.16 -2.71 15.95
N CYS A 259 2.91 -2.27 15.98
CA CYS A 259 2.53 -0.86 16.07
C CYS A 259 1.63 -0.67 17.28
N ARG A 260 2.18 -0.16 18.37
CA ARG A 260 1.44 0.13 19.61
C ARG A 260 0.65 1.44 19.52
N ASN A 261 1.02 2.32 18.58
CA ASN A 261 0.42 3.64 18.34
C ASN A 261 0.48 4.58 19.57
N ASP A 262 1.46 4.36 20.45
CA ASP A 262 1.73 5.11 21.68
C ASP A 262 2.99 6.00 21.57
N GLY A 263 3.55 6.12 20.36
CA GLY A 263 4.77 6.89 20.09
C GLY A 263 6.06 6.07 20.15
N THR A 264 5.99 4.80 20.55
CA THR A 264 7.15 3.88 20.54
C THR A 264 7.51 3.41 19.13
N THR A 265 8.71 2.89 18.92
CA THR A 265 9.17 2.44 17.59
C THR A 265 8.25 1.37 17.00
N VAL A 266 7.85 1.57 15.74
CA VAL A 266 7.09 0.57 14.97
C VAL A 266 8.07 -0.40 14.32
N ALA A 267 7.88 -1.70 14.53
CA ALA A 267 8.73 -2.74 13.95
C ALA A 267 8.01 -3.50 12.82
N HIS A 268 8.77 -3.94 11.81
CA HIS A 268 8.29 -4.91 10.82
C HIS A 268 8.53 -6.33 11.37
N VAL A 269 7.47 -7.10 11.51
CA VAL A 269 7.50 -8.45 12.09
C VAL A 269 7.64 -9.47 10.97
N THR A 270 8.74 -10.24 10.98
CA THR A 270 9.04 -11.25 9.95
C THR A 270 9.34 -12.64 10.48
N ALA A 271 9.75 -12.76 11.74
CA ALA A 271 10.34 -14.01 12.26
C ALA A 271 9.30 -15.00 12.83
N HIS A 272 8.11 -14.52 13.20
CA HIS A 272 7.12 -15.30 13.94
C HIS A 272 5.70 -15.00 13.46
N PRO A 273 4.75 -15.92 13.67
CA PRO A 273 3.33 -15.66 13.43
C PRO A 273 2.89 -14.36 14.12
N PRO A 274 2.01 -13.57 13.48
CA PRO A 274 1.23 -13.88 12.27
C PRO A 274 1.96 -13.53 10.96
N ALA A 275 3.26 -13.22 10.99
CA ALA A 275 4.01 -12.94 9.76
C ALA A 275 3.97 -14.15 8.83
N PRO A 276 3.56 -14.00 7.55
CA PRO A 276 3.60 -15.10 6.61
C PRO A 276 5.04 -15.60 6.45
N PRO A 277 5.29 -16.92 6.51
CA PRO A 277 6.61 -17.46 6.23
C PRO A 277 6.98 -17.24 4.75
N ALA A 278 8.27 -17.27 4.43
CA ALA A 278 8.77 -17.04 3.06
C ALA A 278 8.30 -18.07 2.01
N THR A 279 7.57 -19.11 2.41
CA THR A 279 6.92 -20.09 1.52
C THR A 279 5.45 -19.78 1.25
N ASP A 280 4.84 -18.88 2.03
CA ASP A 280 3.42 -18.51 1.93
C ASP A 280 3.17 -17.57 0.74
N ASP A 281 2.00 -17.67 0.13
CA ASP A 281 1.59 -16.79 -0.97
C ASP A 281 1.36 -15.34 -0.53
N PHE A 282 1.15 -15.10 0.78
CA PHE A 282 1.01 -13.76 1.36
C PHE A 282 2.33 -13.12 1.80
N ASP A 283 3.45 -13.85 1.73
CA ASP A 283 4.77 -13.25 1.96
C ASP A 283 5.01 -12.06 1.02
N TYR A 284 5.45 -10.95 1.58
CA TYR A 284 5.59 -9.70 0.83
C TYR A 284 6.62 -9.79 -0.31
N ALA A 285 7.74 -10.51 -0.11
CA ALA A 285 8.74 -10.66 -1.17
C ALA A 285 8.20 -11.50 -2.32
N ARG A 286 7.53 -12.62 -2.04
CA ARG A 286 6.83 -13.44 -3.04
C ARG A 286 5.74 -12.65 -3.76
N PHE A 287 4.99 -11.82 -3.04
CA PHE A 287 4.01 -10.92 -3.61
C PHE A 287 4.64 -9.95 -4.63
N VAL A 288 5.74 -9.28 -4.30
CA VAL A 288 6.46 -8.38 -5.24
C VAL A 288 7.00 -9.17 -6.45
N HIS A 289 7.63 -10.32 -6.23
CA HIS A 289 8.15 -11.15 -7.33
C HIS A 289 7.02 -11.62 -8.26
N ARG A 290 5.86 -11.98 -7.71
CA ARG A 290 4.68 -12.36 -8.50
C ARG A 290 4.19 -11.19 -9.34
N LEU A 291 4.12 -9.98 -8.77
CA LEU A 291 3.75 -8.78 -9.53
C LEU A 291 4.76 -8.46 -10.63
N ALA A 292 6.05 -8.55 -10.35
CA ALA A 292 7.12 -8.35 -11.34
C ALA A 292 7.00 -9.34 -12.51
N HIS A 293 6.75 -10.62 -12.20
CA HIS A 293 6.53 -11.66 -13.20
C HIS A 293 5.27 -11.39 -14.03
N LEU A 294 4.13 -11.11 -13.38
CA LEU A 294 2.88 -10.81 -14.08
C LEU A 294 3.01 -9.59 -14.99
N TYR A 295 3.71 -8.55 -14.52
CA TYR A 295 3.98 -7.37 -15.32
C TYR A 295 4.83 -7.72 -16.56
N ALA A 296 5.93 -8.44 -16.36
CA ALA A 296 6.83 -8.81 -17.43
C ALA A 296 6.16 -9.67 -18.50
N THR A 297 5.31 -10.62 -18.09
CA THR A 297 4.58 -11.51 -19.00
C THR A 297 3.45 -10.76 -19.72
N ARG A 298 2.68 -9.94 -19.01
CA ARG A 298 1.47 -9.32 -19.57
C ARG A 298 1.76 -8.13 -20.47
N PHE A 299 2.88 -7.45 -20.24
CA PHE A 299 3.21 -6.20 -20.91
C PHE A 299 4.53 -6.27 -21.68
N SER A 300 4.99 -7.46 -22.10
CA SER A 300 6.26 -7.61 -22.83
C SER A 300 6.34 -6.76 -24.11
N GLU A 301 5.20 -6.62 -24.79
CA GLU A 301 5.07 -5.90 -26.06
C GLU A 301 4.63 -4.43 -25.91
N LEU A 302 4.60 -3.90 -24.69
CA LEU A 302 4.26 -2.49 -24.45
C LEU A 302 5.36 -1.58 -24.99
#